data_AF-A0A957PJE2-F1
#
_entry.id   AF-A0A957PJE2-F1
#
_cell.length_a   1.000
_cell.length_b   1.000
_cell.length_c   1.000
_cell.angle_alpha   90.00
_cell.angle_beta   90.00
_cell.angle_gamma   90.00
#
_symmetry.space_group_name_H-M   'P 1'
#
loop_
_entity.id
_entity.type
_entity.pdbx_description
1 polymer ?
#
loop_
_entity_poly.entity_id
_entity_poly.type
_entity_poly.pdbx_seq_one_letter_code
_entity_poly.pdbx_strand_id
1 'polypeptide(L)'
;MINTHLAEHIGQVLVNTITPYGPLALIAGLFLLTVLVTQVIGGQVAALIVGPIAVTTALQSQVNPQAMAVAVAIACSAAFLTPIAHPVNVLMMGPGNYTPRDFLKVGSGMLVVTLITLLVGMRIFWHV
;
A
#
# COMPACT_ATOMS: atom_id res chain seq x y z
N MET A 1 10.30 3.33 15.46
CA MET A 1 9.66 2.19 14.76
C MET A 1 10.61 1.01 14.54
N ILE A 2 11.92 1.21 14.49
CA ILE A 2 12.93 0.12 14.41
C ILE A 2 13.02 -0.69 15.73
N ASN A 3 12.64 -0.11 16.88
CA ASN A 3 12.81 -0.75 18.20
C ASN A 3 11.56 -1.45 18.78
N THR A 4 10.39 -1.43 18.11
CA THR A 4 9.15 -1.96 18.70
C THR A 4 8.72 -3.32 18.15
N HIS A 5 9.42 -3.89 17.16
CA HIS A 5 9.09 -5.16 16.47
C HIS A 5 7.65 -5.29 15.90
N LEU A 6 6.79 -4.27 16.07
CA LEU A 6 5.40 -4.26 15.61
C LEU A 6 5.29 -4.32 14.09
N ALA A 7 6.18 -3.61 13.39
CA ALA A 7 6.24 -3.64 11.93
C ALA A 7 6.60 -5.04 11.41
N GLU A 8 7.53 -5.74 12.10
CA GLU A 8 7.88 -7.13 11.81
C GLU A 8 6.72 -8.08 12.07
N HIS A 9 6.00 -7.92 13.18
CA HIS A 9 4.87 -8.78 13.49
C HIS A 9 3.68 -8.59 12.55
N ILE A 10 3.36 -7.35 12.16
CA ILE A 10 2.32 -7.08 11.16
C ILE A 10 2.73 -7.66 9.80
N GLY A 11 4.00 -7.49 9.41
CA GLY A 11 4.56 -8.13 8.22
C GLY A 11 4.42 -9.65 8.26
N GLN A 12 4.81 -10.30 9.36
CA GLN A 12 4.72 -11.76 9.54
C GLN A 12 3.28 -12.28 9.52
N VAL A 13 2.33 -11.57 10.15
CA VAL A 13 0.91 -11.96 10.11
C VAL A 13 0.39 -11.87 8.68
N LEU A 14 0.73 -10.81 7.94
CA LEU A 14 0.34 -10.67 6.54
C LEU A 14 0.95 -11.77 5.68
N VAL A 15 2.25 -12.04 5.84
CA VAL A 15 2.98 -13.07 5.11
C VAL A 15 2.40 -14.45 5.42
N ASN A 16 2.28 -14.84 6.68
CA ASN A 16 1.82 -16.18 7.03
C ASN A 16 0.38 -16.48 6.59
N THR A 17 -0.48 -15.46 6.57
CA THR A 17 -1.89 -15.65 6.21
C THR A 17 -2.10 -15.62 4.69
N ILE A 18 -1.27 -14.87 3.95
CA ILE A 18 -1.50 -14.56 2.53
C ILE A 18 -0.58 -15.36 1.59
N THR A 19 0.61 -15.79 2.03
CA THR A 19 1.53 -16.64 1.24
C THR A 19 0.88 -17.90 0.65
N PRO A 20 -0.03 -18.63 1.34
CA PRO A 20 -0.65 -19.82 0.74
C PRO A 20 -1.56 -19.52 -0.47
N TYR A 21 -1.98 -18.28 -0.68
CA TYR A 21 -2.83 -17.87 -1.81
C TYR A 21 -2.03 -17.44 -3.04
N GLY A 22 -0.70 -17.55 -2.98
CA GLY A 22 0.20 -17.27 -4.09
C GLY A 22 0.77 -15.84 -4.08
N PRO A 23 1.77 -15.59 -4.94
CA PRO A 23 2.55 -14.36 -4.89
C PRO A 23 1.78 -13.10 -5.33
N LEU A 24 0.75 -13.22 -6.17
CA LEU A 24 -0.19 -12.13 -6.48
C LEU A 24 -0.98 -11.67 -5.25
N ALA A 25 -1.46 -12.62 -4.44
CA ALA A 25 -2.19 -12.31 -3.21
C ALA A 25 -1.29 -11.59 -2.21
N LEU A 26 -0.03 -12.02 -2.12
CA LEU A 26 0.96 -11.40 -1.23
C LEU A 26 1.22 -9.94 -1.62
N ILE A 27 1.37 -9.66 -2.92
CA ILE A 27 1.49 -8.29 -3.44
C ILE A 27 0.24 -7.46 -3.10
N ALA A 28 -0.96 -8.01 -3.33
CA ALA A 28 -2.21 -7.33 -3.02
C ALA A 28 -2.33 -6.99 -1.52
N GLY A 29 -1.99 -7.93 -0.65
CA GLY A 29 -2.00 -7.73 0.79
C GLY A 29 -1.02 -6.66 1.23
N LEU A 30 0.22 -6.71 0.71
CA LEU A 30 1.23 -5.71 1.00
C LEU A 30 0.80 -4.32 0.53
N PHE A 31 0.22 -4.20 -0.66
CA PHE A 31 -0.34 -2.95 -1.17
C PHE A 31 -1.39 -2.39 -0.20
N LEU A 32 -2.37 -3.20 0.21
CA LEU A 32 -3.43 -2.75 1.12
C LEU A 32 -2.89 -2.31 2.47
N LEU A 33 -1.91 -3.04 3.02
CA LEU A 33 -1.22 -2.65 4.24
C LEU A 33 -0.55 -1.28 4.08
N THR A 34 0.23 -1.10 3.01
CA THR A 34 0.92 0.16 2.74
C THR A 34 -0.06 1.31 2.58
N VAL A 35 -1.20 1.10 1.92
CA VAL A 35 -2.22 2.15 1.78
C VAL A 35 -2.79 2.54 3.14
N LEU A 36 -3.12 1.57 4.00
CA LEU A 36 -3.63 1.86 5.34
C LEU A 36 -2.63 2.67 6.18
N VAL A 37 -1.35 2.31 6.13
CA VAL A 37 -0.28 3.07 6.80
C VAL A 37 -0.16 4.48 6.21
N THR A 38 -0.24 4.59 4.89
CA THR A 38 -0.18 5.86 4.15
C THR A 38 -1.31 6.80 4.55
N GLN A 39 -2.51 6.30 4.82
CA GLN A 39 -3.64 7.14 5.23
C GLN A 39 -3.43 7.82 6.60
N VAL A 40 -2.58 7.27 7.46
CA VAL A 40 -2.36 7.76 8.84
C VAL A 40 -1.11 8.63 8.94
N ILE A 41 -0.01 8.22 8.31
CA ILE A 41 1.32 8.84 8.52
C ILE A 41 1.78 9.63 7.28
N GLY A 42 1.14 9.43 6.12
CA GLY A 42 1.54 10.02 4.85
C GLY A 42 2.53 9.15 4.06
N GLY A 43 2.50 9.29 2.73
CA GLY A 43 3.17 8.38 1.80
C GLY A 43 4.68 8.29 1.96
N GLN A 44 5.36 9.41 2.24
CA GLN A 44 6.83 9.43 2.33
C GLN A 44 7.33 8.63 3.54
N VAL A 45 6.65 8.75 4.68
CA VAL A 45 7.00 8.03 5.90
C VAL A 45 6.60 6.55 5.79
N ALA A 46 5.45 6.26 5.16
CA ALA A 46 5.02 4.90 4.90
C ALA A 46 6.05 4.11 4.05
N ALA A 47 6.64 4.74 3.03
CA ALA A 47 7.67 4.10 2.19
C ALA A 47 8.91 3.68 2.99
N LEU A 48 9.37 4.54 3.92
CA LEU A 48 10.52 4.26 4.79
C LEU A 48 10.26 3.10 5.75
N ILE A 49 9.01 2.92 6.18
CA ILE A 49 8.62 1.84 7.11
C ILE A 49 8.37 0.53 6.37
N VAL A 50 7.60 0.58 5.28
CA VAL A 50 7.13 -0.62 4.59
C VAL A 50 8.14 -1.11 3.54
N GLY A 51 9.01 -0.26 3.03
CA GLY A 51 10.07 -0.64 2.08
C GLY A 51 10.95 -1.80 2.57
N PRO A 52 11.55 -1.72 3.78
CA PRO A 52 12.33 -2.82 4.33
C PRO A 52 11.52 -4.10 4.50
N ILE A 53 10.26 -4.00 4.94
CA ILE A 53 9.35 -5.14 5.13
C ILE A 53 9.06 -5.82 3.78
N ALA A 54 8.86 -5.04 2.72
CA ALA A 54 8.61 -5.55 1.38
C ALA A 54 9.80 -6.34 0.83
N VAL A 55 11.02 -5.83 1.02
CA VAL A 55 12.24 -6.49 0.57
C VAL A 55 12.49 -7.78 1.33
N THR A 56 12.39 -7.77 2.66
CA THR A 56 12.57 -8.99 3.47
C THR A 56 11.51 -10.04 3.15
N THR A 57 10.27 -9.62 2.97
CA THR A 57 9.16 -10.50 2.58
C THR A 57 9.37 -11.11 1.20
N ALA A 58 9.84 -10.31 0.23
CA ALA A 58 10.14 -10.79 -1.12
C ALA A 58 11.18 -11.92 -1.11
N LEU A 59 12.26 -11.72 -0.35
CA LEU A 59 13.34 -12.69 -0.20
C LEU A 59 12.85 -13.98 0.47
N GLN A 60 12.00 -13.89 1.50
CA GLN A 60 11.42 -15.04 2.20
C GLN A 60 10.42 -15.82 1.33
N SER A 61 9.63 -15.11 0.53
CA SER A 61 8.56 -15.69 -0.29
C SER A 61 9.02 -16.08 -1.71
N GLN A 62 10.32 -15.95 -2.00
CA GLN A 62 10.92 -16.14 -3.32
C GLN A 62 10.24 -15.35 -4.46
N VAL A 63 9.72 -14.17 -4.14
CA VAL A 63 9.14 -13.23 -5.13
C VAL A 63 10.21 -12.19 -5.49
N ASN A 64 10.16 -11.66 -6.71
CA ASN A 64 11.11 -10.64 -7.15
C ASN A 64 11.01 -9.39 -6.23
N PRO A 65 12.09 -8.98 -5.54
CA PRO A 65 12.09 -7.80 -4.67
C PRO A 65 11.74 -6.49 -5.37
N GLN A 66 12.06 -6.36 -6.67
CA GLN A 66 11.69 -5.19 -7.46
C GLN A 66 10.18 -5.08 -7.62
N ALA A 67 9.47 -6.18 -7.85
CA ALA A 67 8.01 -6.20 -7.96
C ALA A 67 7.35 -5.73 -6.66
N MET A 68 7.83 -6.23 -5.51
CA MET A 68 7.35 -5.83 -4.18
C MET A 68 7.64 -4.35 -3.90
N ALA A 69 8.83 -3.86 -4.25
CA ALA A 69 9.19 -2.46 -4.07
C ALA A 69 8.31 -1.52 -4.91
N VAL A 70 8.05 -1.88 -6.18
CA VAL A 70 7.13 -1.13 -7.05
C VAL A 70 5.72 -1.14 -6.50
N ALA A 71 5.24 -2.28 -5.99
CA ALA A 71 3.92 -2.37 -5.39
C ALA A 71 3.77 -1.40 -4.19
N VAL A 72 4.77 -1.35 -3.32
CA VAL A 72 4.82 -0.40 -2.20
C VAL A 72 4.88 1.05 -2.68
N ALA A 73 5.70 1.35 -3.68
CA ALA A 73 5.83 2.71 -4.22
C ALA A 73 4.50 3.24 -4.77
N ILE A 74 3.75 2.40 -5.49
CA ILE A 74 2.42 2.73 -5.99
C ILE A 74 1.44 2.88 -4.81
N ALA A 75 1.47 1.98 -3.83
CA ALA A 75 0.61 2.06 -2.66
C ALA A 75 0.83 3.34 -1.83
N CYS A 76 2.08 3.78 -1.66
CA CYS A 76 2.43 5.04 -1.01
C CYS A 76 1.86 6.27 -1.73
N SER A 77 1.59 6.15 -3.03
CA SER A 77 0.98 7.22 -3.83
C SER A 77 -0.55 7.19 -3.79
N ALA A 78 -1.16 6.11 -3.31
CA ALA A 78 -2.61 5.93 -3.24
C ALA A 78 -3.23 6.58 -1.98
N ALA A 79 -2.95 7.87 -1.78
CA ALA A 79 -3.46 8.69 -0.67
C ALA A 79 -4.90 9.19 -0.94
N PHE A 80 -5.83 8.28 -1.23
CA PHE A 80 -7.17 8.67 -1.73
C PHE A 80 -8.28 8.69 -0.68
N LEU A 81 -8.17 7.89 0.38
CA LEU A 81 -9.29 7.59 1.28
C LEU A 81 -9.53 8.70 2.32
N THR A 82 -8.47 9.33 2.81
CA THR A 82 -8.57 10.37 3.83
C THR A 82 -7.98 11.69 3.33
N PRO A 83 -8.57 12.84 3.71
CA PRO A 83 -8.02 14.13 3.33
C PRO A 83 -6.66 14.38 3.98
N ILE A 84 -6.42 13.81 5.17
CA ILE A 84 -5.18 14.00 5.94
C ILE A 84 -3.99 13.26 5.30
N ALA A 85 -4.25 12.23 4.49
CA ALA A 85 -3.20 11.43 3.85
C ALA A 85 -2.25 12.23 2.96
N HIS A 86 -2.72 13.35 2.39
CA HIS A 86 -1.89 14.22 1.56
C HIS A 86 -2.24 15.70 1.78
N PRO A 87 -1.26 16.60 1.97
CA PRO A 87 -1.51 18.02 2.25
C PRO A 87 -2.39 18.71 1.19
N VAL A 88 -2.24 18.33 -0.08
CA VAL A 88 -3.05 18.88 -1.19
C VAL A 88 -4.54 18.53 -1.02
N ASN A 89 -4.87 17.33 -0.53
CA ASN A 89 -6.26 16.93 -0.32
C ASN A 89 -6.93 17.79 0.76
N VAL A 90 -6.20 18.10 1.85
CA VAL A 90 -6.67 19.02 2.89
C VAL A 90 -6.90 20.41 2.33
N LEU A 91 -5.97 20.94 1.54
CA LEU A 91 -6.07 22.27 0.93
C LEU A 91 -7.26 22.39 -0.02
N MET A 92 -7.65 21.31 -0.69
CA MET A 92 -8.77 21.30 -1.63
C MET A 92 -10.13 21.19 -0.93
N MET A 93 -10.21 20.79 0.34
CA MET A 93 -11.49 20.70 1.06
C MET A 93 -12.20 22.05 1.14
N GLY A 94 -11.46 23.14 1.37
CA GLY A 94 -12.01 24.50 1.47
C GLY A 94 -12.66 25.00 0.19
N PRO A 95 -11.91 25.21 -0.91
CA PRO A 95 -12.45 25.74 -2.16
C PRO A 95 -13.37 24.75 -2.89
N GLY A 96 -13.18 23.43 -2.70
CA GLY A 96 -14.00 22.40 -3.33
C GLY A 96 -15.27 22.04 -2.56
N ASN A 97 -15.47 22.58 -1.35
CA ASN A 97 -16.56 22.21 -0.43
C ASN A 97 -16.69 20.69 -0.24
N TYR A 98 -15.56 19.98 -0.25
CA TYR A 98 -15.52 18.52 -0.11
C TYR A 98 -15.60 18.12 1.35
N THR A 99 -16.38 17.08 1.63
CA THR A 99 -16.45 16.45 2.95
C THR A 99 -15.50 15.24 3.03
N PRO A 100 -15.05 14.82 4.22
CA PRO A 100 -14.25 13.59 4.37
C PRO A 100 -14.94 12.33 3.80
N ARG A 101 -16.29 12.32 3.75
CA ARG A 101 -17.06 11.22 3.16
C ARG A 101 -16.92 11.15 1.64
N ASP A 102 -16.73 12.30 0.97
CA ASP A 102 -16.53 12.34 -0.48
C ASP A 102 -15.20 11.70 -0.87
N PHE A 103 -14.15 11.93 -0.07
CA PHE A 103 -12.85 11.25 -0.21
C PHE A 103 -12.97 9.74 -0.02
N LEU A 104 -13.70 9.27 1.00
CA LEU A 104 -13.90 7.84 1.19
C LEU A 104 -14.66 7.21 0.02
N LYS A 105 -15.73 7.85 -0.47
CA LYS A 105 -16.59 7.31 -1.53
C LYS A 105 -15.87 7.25 -2.89
N VAL A 106 -15.22 8.33 -3.29
CA VAL A 106 -14.50 8.40 -4.57
C VAL A 106 -13.16 7.68 -4.47
N GLY A 107 -12.47 7.86 -3.34
CA GLY A 107 -11.16 7.28 -3.08
C GLY A 107 -11.19 5.76 -2.98
N SER A 108 -12.26 5.15 -2.44
CA SER A 108 -12.38 3.69 -2.45
C SER A 108 -12.48 3.12 -3.86
N GLY A 109 -13.22 3.81 -4.76
CA GLY A 109 -13.31 3.43 -6.16
C GLY A 109 -11.95 3.52 -6.86
N MET A 110 -11.26 4.65 -6.68
CA MET A 110 -9.91 4.86 -7.22
C MET A 110 -8.92 3.82 -6.70
N LEU A 111 -8.99 3.49 -5.41
CA LEU A 111 -8.13 2.49 -4.79
C LEU A 111 -8.31 1.10 -5.41
N VAL A 112 -9.55 0.70 -5.67
CA VAL A 112 -9.85 -0.58 -6.35
C VAL A 112 -9.28 -0.58 -7.76
N VAL A 113 -9.45 0.50 -8.52
CA VAL A 113 -8.89 0.63 -9.88
C VAL A 113 -7.36 0.56 -9.85
N THR A 114 -6.71 1.26 -8.91
CA THR A 114 -5.25 1.20 -8.73
C THR A 114 -4.79 -0.21 -8.37
N LEU A 115 -5.48 -0.90 -7.45
CA LEU A 115 -5.16 -2.26 -7.08
C LEU A 115 -5.26 -3.22 -8.28
N ILE A 116 -6.34 -3.16 -9.04
CA ILE A 116 -6.53 -4.01 -10.23
C ILE A 116 -5.43 -3.72 -11.26
N THR A 117 -5.16 -2.44 -11.53
CA THR A 117 -4.13 -2.03 -12.49
C THR A 117 -2.74 -2.51 -12.06
N LEU A 118 -2.44 -2.43 -10.78
CA LEU A 118 -1.21 -2.95 -10.20
C LEU A 118 -1.10 -4.46 -10.37
N LEU A 119 -2.14 -5.22 -10.05
CA LEU A 119 -2.12 -6.69 -10.19
C LEU A 119 -1.95 -7.11 -11.66
N VAL A 120 -2.62 -6.43 -12.59
CA VAL A 120 -2.44 -6.64 -14.03
C VAL A 120 -1.00 -6.33 -14.45
N GLY A 121 -0.43 -5.22 -13.98
CA GLY A 121 0.97 -4.86 -14.24
C GLY A 121 1.94 -5.91 -13.72
N MET A 122 1.74 -6.39 -12.49
CA MET A 122 2.58 -7.44 -11.90
C MET A 122 2.52 -8.75 -12.70
N ARG A 123 1.32 -9.10 -13.22
CA ARG A 123 1.15 -10.28 -14.07
C ARG A 123 1.86 -10.15 -15.42
N ILE A 124 1.89 -8.96 -16.00
CA ILE A 124 2.51 -8.70 -17.31
C ILE A 124 4.04 -8.62 -17.21
N PHE A 125 4.56 -7.86 -16.24
CA PHE A 125 6.00 -7.58 -16.16
C PHE A 125 6.79 -8.66 -15.44
N TRP A 126 6.22 -9.27 -14.40
CA TRP A 126 6.92 -10.26 -13.58
C TRP A 126 6.35 -11.68 -13.72
N HIS A 127 5.28 -11.88 -14.50
CA HIS A 127 4.63 -13.18 -14.68
C HIS A 127 4.29 -13.90 -13.36
N VAL A 128 3.98 -13.11 -12.33
CA VAL A 128 3.60 -13.54 -10.98
C VAL A 128 2.12 -13.86 -10.92
#